data_AF-A9EQZ3-F1
#
_entry.id   AF-A9EQZ3-F1
#
_cell.length_a   1.000
_cell.length_b   1.000
_cell.length_c   1.000
_cell.angle_alpha   90.00
_cell.angle_beta   90.00
_cell.angle_gamma   90.00
#
_symmetry.space_group_name_H-M   'P 1'
#
loop_
_entity.id
_entity.type
_entity.pdbx_description
1 polymer ?
#
loop_
_entity_poly.entity_id
_entity_poly.type
_entity_poly.pdbx_seq_one_letter_code
_entity_poly.pdbx_strand_id
1 'polypeptide(L)'
;MLALMGAGVASVLAAASGAPGAQPGSAPKAAASATQPGGASKTAAGAAQPGGASKAAASATADAGAPRAAASAATDAGDELPLDAAPFPPEPSKQPTAAEWKAAPRVRLSRAGPAAAGCRAYRAREWLRIRCPELTVSAISLLGGKTEGVAFWIDPPRGGSELPRGGEVMFPIRRGDRRVIQILTFGPGYDGPFTLLPAIVIQEQWLEDEPAPTVTAS
;
A
#
# COMPACT_ATOMS: atom_id res chain seq x y z
N MET A 1 -63.36 7.24 10.81
CA MET A 1 -63.97 5.90 10.97
C MET A 1 -62.88 4.85 10.75
N LEU A 2 -62.68 3.99 11.75
CA LEU A 2 -62.04 2.65 11.78
C LEU A 2 -60.74 2.41 10.96
N ALA A 3 -59.59 2.21 11.63
CA ALA A 3 -59.05 0.92 12.14
C ALA A 3 -58.32 0.13 11.03
N LEU A 4 -57.08 -0.35 11.18
CA LEU A 4 -56.66 -1.41 12.10
C LEU A 4 -55.14 -1.37 12.36
N MET A 5 -54.78 -1.70 13.59
CA MET A 5 -53.44 -2.06 14.05
C MET A 5 -53.01 -3.44 13.52
N GLY A 6 -51.74 -3.59 13.18
CA GLY A 6 -51.08 -4.89 12.97
C GLY A 6 -49.85 -5.00 13.87
N ALA A 7 -50.03 -5.56 15.06
CA ALA A 7 -48.95 -6.03 15.93
C ALA A 7 -48.59 -7.47 15.52
N GLY A 8 -47.31 -7.74 15.28
CA GLY A 8 -46.81 -9.01 14.75
C GLY A 8 -45.56 -9.53 15.46
N VAL A 9 -45.81 -10.11 16.64
CA VAL A 9 -45.20 -11.30 17.29
C VAL A 9 -43.67 -11.52 17.27
N ALA A 10 -43.19 -11.75 18.49
CA ALA A 10 -41.86 -12.16 18.91
C ALA A 10 -41.48 -13.62 18.56
N SER A 11 -40.26 -13.98 18.98
CA SER A 11 -39.65 -15.32 19.10
C SER A 11 -38.73 -15.68 17.92
N VAL A 12 -37.52 -16.22 18.09
CA VAL A 12 -37.06 -17.25 19.03
C VAL A 12 -35.55 -17.08 19.30
N LEU A 13 -35.14 -17.22 20.56
CA LEU A 13 -33.76 -17.51 20.97
C LEU A 13 -33.32 -18.89 20.47
N ALA A 14 -32.13 -19.00 19.89
CA ALA A 14 -31.36 -20.24 19.91
C ALA A 14 -29.89 -19.93 20.20
N ALA A 15 -29.52 -20.13 21.46
CA ALA A 15 -28.13 -20.24 21.89
C ALA A 15 -27.57 -21.58 21.41
N ALA A 16 -26.41 -21.55 20.77
CA ALA A 16 -25.57 -22.73 20.56
C ALA A 16 -24.20 -22.47 21.18
N SER A 17 -24.06 -22.86 22.44
CA SER A 17 -22.80 -23.05 23.14
C SER A 17 -22.12 -24.31 22.61
N GLY A 18 -21.19 -24.14 21.66
CA GLY A 18 -20.29 -25.19 21.17
C GLY A 18 -18.92 -25.07 21.84
N ALA A 19 -18.60 -26.04 22.69
CA ALA A 19 -17.35 -26.19 23.43
C ALA A 19 -16.13 -26.48 22.51
N PRO A 20 -14.89 -26.24 23.00
CA PRO A 20 -13.67 -26.34 22.21
C PRO A 20 -13.22 -27.79 22.00
N GLY A 21 -13.10 -28.19 20.74
CA GLY A 21 -12.40 -29.42 20.36
C GLY A 21 -10.89 -29.18 20.34
N ALA A 22 -10.22 -29.53 21.43
CA ALA A 22 -8.77 -29.69 21.46
C ALA A 22 -8.38 -30.92 20.64
N GLN A 23 -7.67 -30.73 19.52
CA GLN A 23 -6.94 -31.82 18.85
C GLN A 23 -5.52 -31.90 19.42
N PRO A 24 -5.12 -33.03 20.02
CA PRO A 24 -3.72 -33.32 20.31
C PRO A 24 -3.06 -34.01 19.11
N GLY A 25 -1.83 -33.56 18.80
CA GLY A 25 -0.79 -34.45 18.28
C GLY A 25 -0.56 -34.45 16.78
N SER A 26 0.39 -33.64 16.33
CA SER A 26 1.51 -34.11 15.50
C SER A 26 2.64 -33.08 15.50
N ALA A 27 3.65 -33.30 16.33
CA ALA A 27 4.92 -32.59 16.26
C ALA A 27 5.65 -32.98 14.96
N PRO A 28 6.13 -32.02 14.15
CA PRO A 28 7.08 -32.35 13.09
C PRO A 28 8.42 -32.72 13.73
N LYS A 29 8.82 -33.96 13.45
CA LYS A 29 10.10 -34.59 13.77
C LYS A 29 11.25 -33.69 13.31
N ALA A 30 12.05 -33.23 14.27
CA ALA A 30 13.34 -32.61 14.04
C ALA A 30 14.24 -33.57 13.24
N ALA A 31 14.55 -33.21 12.00
CA ALA A 31 15.65 -33.80 11.25
C ALA A 31 16.90 -32.99 11.55
N ALA A 32 17.66 -33.49 12.52
CA ALA A 32 19.04 -33.11 12.72
C ALA A 32 19.92 -33.72 11.61
N SER A 33 21.02 -33.02 11.33
CA SER A 33 22.28 -33.53 10.78
C SER A 33 22.39 -33.69 9.26
N ALA A 34 22.96 -32.66 8.63
CA ALA A 34 23.93 -32.85 7.57
C ALA A 34 25.09 -31.87 7.76
N THR A 35 26.08 -32.32 8.51
CA THR A 35 27.46 -31.84 8.51
C THR A 35 27.97 -31.74 7.08
N GLN A 36 28.39 -30.54 6.64
CA GLN A 36 29.17 -30.40 5.41
C GLN A 36 30.64 -30.11 5.78
N PRO A 37 31.58 -30.96 5.33
CA PRO A 37 33.01 -30.80 5.60
C PRO A 37 33.65 -29.73 4.70
N GLY A 38 34.75 -29.18 5.19
CA GLY A 38 35.50 -28.07 4.62
C GLY A 38 35.94 -28.25 3.16
N GLY A 39 35.90 -27.13 2.43
CA GLY A 39 36.53 -26.94 1.14
C GLY A 39 37.58 -25.83 1.24
N ALA A 40 38.79 -26.18 0.82
CA ALA A 40 40.05 -25.51 1.09
C ALA A 40 40.22 -24.10 0.51
N SER A 41 41.05 -23.34 1.22
CA SER A 41 41.81 -22.19 0.79
C SER A 41 42.40 -22.35 -0.62
N LYS A 42 42.20 -21.34 -1.47
CA LYS A 42 43.11 -21.05 -2.57
C LYS A 42 43.45 -19.57 -2.58
N THR A 43 44.54 -19.27 -1.88
CA THR A 43 45.41 -18.13 -2.10
C THR A 43 45.78 -18.04 -3.58
N ALA A 44 45.49 -16.91 -4.21
CA ALA A 44 46.16 -16.48 -5.42
C ALA A 44 46.64 -15.04 -5.20
N ALA A 45 47.91 -14.95 -4.78
CA ALA A 45 48.72 -13.77 -4.98
C ALA A 45 48.91 -13.56 -6.49
N GLY A 46 48.77 -12.31 -6.95
CA GLY A 46 48.88 -11.99 -8.36
C GLY A 46 49.16 -10.51 -8.58
N ALA A 47 50.45 -10.17 -8.43
CA ALA A 47 51.22 -9.17 -9.14
C ALA A 47 50.68 -7.72 -9.29
N ALA A 48 51.45 -6.80 -8.71
CA ALA A 48 51.56 -5.41 -9.10
C ALA A 48 51.90 -5.23 -10.59
N GLN A 49 51.43 -4.14 -11.22
CA GLN A 49 52.23 -3.36 -12.16
C GLN A 49 51.73 -1.90 -12.26
N PRO A 50 52.59 -0.96 -12.73
CA PRO A 50 52.62 0.44 -12.30
C PRO A 50 52.07 1.42 -13.34
N GLY A 51 51.85 2.65 -12.85
CA GLY A 51 52.30 3.89 -13.51
C GLY A 51 51.94 4.11 -14.98
N GLY A 52 50.85 4.84 -15.22
CA GLY A 52 50.58 5.54 -16.48
C GLY A 52 50.18 6.98 -16.19
N ALA A 53 51.13 7.90 -16.32
CA ALA A 53 50.93 9.34 -16.26
C ALA A 53 50.48 9.90 -17.62
N SER A 54 49.89 11.11 -17.57
CA SER A 54 49.55 12.00 -18.69
C SER A 54 48.26 11.62 -19.43
N LYS A 55 47.35 12.53 -19.78
CA LYS A 55 47.56 13.93 -20.17
C LYS A 55 46.24 14.70 -19.99
N ALA A 56 46.35 15.91 -19.47
CA ALA A 56 45.27 16.88 -19.43
C ALA A 56 44.78 17.21 -20.85
N ALA A 57 43.46 17.19 -21.04
CA ALA A 57 42.79 17.90 -22.12
C ALA A 57 41.62 18.65 -21.50
N ALA A 58 41.85 19.94 -21.26
CA ALA A 58 40.80 20.89 -20.97
C ALA A 58 39.88 20.98 -22.19
N SER A 59 38.57 20.85 -21.98
CA SER A 59 37.56 21.30 -22.92
C SER A 59 36.51 22.06 -22.12
N ALA A 60 36.77 23.36 -21.98
CA ALA A 60 35.77 24.33 -21.62
C ALA A 60 34.75 24.41 -22.75
N THR A 61 33.52 23.97 -22.48
CA THR A 61 32.36 24.34 -23.30
C THR A 61 31.37 25.04 -22.38
N ALA A 62 31.02 26.25 -22.81
CA ALA A 62 30.23 27.22 -22.09
C ALA A 62 28.84 26.68 -21.76
N ASP A 63 28.52 26.69 -20.47
CA ASP A 63 27.19 26.42 -19.93
C ASP A 63 26.31 27.66 -20.20
N ALA A 64 25.64 27.66 -21.34
CA ALA A 64 24.58 28.60 -21.64
C ALA A 64 23.37 28.23 -20.77
N GLY A 65 23.27 28.89 -19.62
CA GLY A 65 22.18 28.75 -18.68
C GLY A 65 20.82 28.94 -19.35
N ALA A 66 20.18 27.82 -19.70
CA ALA A 66 18.76 27.79 -19.99
C ALA A 66 18.00 27.99 -18.66
N PRO A 67 17.00 28.89 -18.61
CA PRO A 67 16.19 29.06 -17.42
C PRO A 67 15.52 27.72 -17.09
N ARG A 68 15.92 27.13 -15.96
CA ARG A 68 15.27 25.98 -15.35
C ARG A 68 13.82 26.37 -15.15
N ALA A 69 12.96 25.95 -16.07
CA ALA A 69 11.53 26.11 -15.96
C ALA A 69 11.16 25.57 -14.58
N ALA A 70 10.77 26.48 -13.69
CA ALA A 70 10.16 26.13 -12.43
C ALA A 70 8.98 25.25 -12.81
N ALA A 71 9.13 23.95 -12.61
CA ALA A 71 8.05 23.00 -12.76
C ALA A 71 6.96 23.54 -11.83
N SER A 72 5.94 24.13 -12.45
CA SER A 72 4.74 24.56 -11.74
C SER A 72 4.32 23.37 -10.91
N ALA A 73 4.49 23.49 -9.59
CA ALA A 73 3.76 22.69 -8.65
C ALA A 73 2.31 23.07 -8.90
N ALA A 74 1.69 22.38 -9.86
CA ALA A 74 0.27 22.47 -10.10
C ALA A 74 -0.35 22.10 -8.76
N THR A 75 -0.82 23.12 -8.05
CA THR A 75 -1.76 22.99 -6.96
C THR A 75 -2.94 22.24 -7.55
N ASP A 76 -2.84 20.93 -7.45
CA ASP A 76 -3.85 19.94 -7.81
C ASP A 76 -4.96 20.10 -6.76
N ALA A 77 -5.64 21.25 -6.81
CA ALA A 77 -6.77 21.62 -6.00
C ALA A 77 -8.07 21.32 -6.78
N GLY A 78 -8.05 20.29 -7.63
CA GLY A 78 -9.25 19.80 -8.27
C GLY A 78 -10.25 19.35 -7.22
N ASP A 79 -11.52 19.69 -7.43
CA ASP A 79 -12.63 19.29 -6.59
C ASP A 79 -12.62 17.77 -6.39
N GLU A 80 -12.67 17.33 -5.12
CA GLU A 80 -12.76 15.91 -4.80
C GLU A 80 -14.19 15.42 -4.99
N LEU A 81 -14.37 14.44 -5.87
CA LEU A 81 -15.67 13.83 -6.10
C LEU A 81 -16.00 12.82 -4.99
N PRO A 82 -17.27 12.59 -4.66
CA PRO A 82 -17.66 11.43 -3.85
C PRO A 82 -17.12 10.12 -4.44
N LEU A 83 -16.75 9.16 -3.58
CA LEU A 83 -16.22 7.86 -4.01
C LEU A 83 -17.19 7.09 -4.91
N ASP A 84 -18.49 7.34 -4.81
CA ASP A 84 -19.59 6.72 -5.54
C ASP A 84 -20.19 7.62 -6.64
N ALA A 85 -19.55 8.77 -6.94
CA ALA A 85 -20.08 9.75 -7.90
C ALA A 85 -20.37 9.18 -9.30
N ALA A 86 -19.60 8.19 -9.74
CA ALA A 86 -19.93 7.37 -10.89
C ALA A 86 -20.21 5.92 -10.47
N PRO A 87 -21.11 5.20 -11.15
CA PRO A 87 -21.44 3.83 -10.79
C PRO A 87 -20.24 2.89 -10.91
N PHE A 88 -20.20 1.87 -10.07
CA PHE A 88 -19.22 0.79 -10.17
C PHE A 88 -19.67 -0.22 -11.22
N PRO A 89 -18.77 -0.70 -12.10
CA PRO A 89 -19.12 -1.72 -13.09
C PRO A 89 -19.50 -3.04 -12.39
N PRO A 90 -20.50 -3.79 -12.89
CA PRO A 90 -20.89 -5.07 -12.31
C PRO A 90 -19.88 -6.18 -12.63
N GLU A 91 -19.21 -6.13 -13.79
CA GLU A 91 -18.17 -7.07 -14.15
C GLU A 91 -16.77 -6.61 -13.70
N PRO A 92 -15.93 -7.54 -13.21
CA PRO A 92 -14.51 -7.30 -12.96
C PRO A 92 -13.80 -6.70 -14.18
N SER A 93 -13.11 -5.59 -13.96
CA SER A 93 -12.31 -4.88 -14.95
C SER A 93 -10.82 -5.19 -14.81
N LYS A 94 -10.07 -4.99 -15.89
CA LYS A 94 -8.61 -5.07 -15.87
C LYS A 94 -8.01 -3.89 -15.09
N GLN A 95 -6.83 -4.13 -14.52
CA GLN A 95 -6.05 -3.11 -13.85
C GLN A 95 -5.86 -1.89 -14.75
N PRO A 96 -6.08 -0.65 -14.25
CA PRO A 96 -5.94 0.53 -15.07
C PRO A 96 -4.50 0.74 -15.53
N THR A 97 -4.37 1.21 -16.75
CA THR A 97 -3.12 1.64 -17.37
C THR A 97 -2.64 2.96 -16.77
N ALA A 98 -1.38 3.31 -17.02
CA ALA A 98 -0.82 4.60 -16.60
C ALA A 98 -1.60 5.80 -17.17
N ALA A 99 -2.10 5.70 -18.40
CA ALA A 99 -2.90 6.75 -19.03
C ALA A 99 -4.26 6.93 -18.33
N GLU A 100 -4.92 5.82 -17.99
CA GLU A 100 -6.18 5.85 -17.23
C GLU A 100 -5.96 6.44 -15.83
N TRP A 101 -4.87 6.08 -15.15
CA TRP A 101 -4.53 6.65 -13.84
C TRP A 101 -4.20 8.14 -13.88
N LYS A 102 -3.65 8.64 -14.98
CA LYS A 102 -3.40 10.06 -15.18
C LYS A 102 -4.69 10.86 -15.37
N ALA A 103 -5.71 10.25 -15.98
CA ALA A 103 -7.03 10.84 -16.20
C ALA A 103 -8.02 10.58 -15.05
N ALA A 104 -7.68 9.70 -14.11
CA ALA A 104 -8.56 9.29 -13.02
C ALA A 104 -8.90 10.49 -12.13
N PRO A 105 -10.19 10.79 -11.88
CA PRO A 105 -10.58 11.85 -10.97
C PRO A 105 -10.13 11.54 -9.54
N ARG A 106 -9.83 12.60 -8.80
CA ARG A 106 -9.65 12.53 -7.35
C ARG A 106 -11.00 12.28 -6.70
N VAL A 107 -10.99 11.36 -5.73
CA VAL A 107 -12.17 11.01 -4.97
C VAL A 107 -11.92 11.20 -3.47
N ARG A 108 -12.97 11.55 -2.76
CA ARG A 108 -12.98 11.64 -1.30
C ARG A 108 -13.26 10.28 -0.71
N LEU A 109 -12.41 9.82 0.22
CA LEU A 109 -12.67 8.62 1.01
C LEU A 109 -13.86 8.83 1.96
N SER A 110 -14.54 7.75 2.34
CA SER A 110 -15.65 7.81 3.29
C SER A 110 -15.22 8.42 4.63
N ARG A 111 -13.98 8.14 5.06
CA ARG A 111 -13.33 8.80 6.19
C ARG A 111 -11.81 8.88 5.99
N ALA A 112 -11.23 10.04 6.26
CA ALA A 112 -9.78 10.22 6.35
C ALA A 112 -9.43 10.81 7.72
N GLY A 113 -8.52 10.16 8.44
CA GLY A 113 -7.97 10.64 9.70
C GLY A 113 -6.76 11.56 9.50
N PRO A 114 -6.26 12.21 10.57
CA PRO A 114 -5.12 13.12 10.49
C PRO A 114 -3.85 12.49 9.89
N ALA A 115 -3.57 11.21 10.16
CA ALA A 115 -2.40 10.53 9.61
C ALA A 115 -2.46 10.39 8.08
N ALA A 116 -3.67 10.38 7.51
CA ALA A 116 -3.91 10.30 6.06
C ALA A 116 -4.13 11.66 5.39
N ALA A 117 -3.95 12.78 6.09
CA ALA A 117 -4.23 14.13 5.56
C ALA A 117 -3.40 14.50 4.31
N GLY A 118 -2.20 13.92 4.17
CA GLY A 118 -1.35 14.10 2.98
C GLY A 118 -1.63 13.12 1.84
N CYS A 119 -2.53 12.16 2.04
CA CYS A 119 -2.84 11.14 1.04
C CYS A 119 -3.92 11.61 0.07
N ARG A 120 -3.88 11.09 -1.16
CA ARG A 120 -4.85 11.37 -2.21
C ARG A 120 -5.39 10.07 -2.77
N ALA A 121 -6.71 10.01 -2.95
CA ALA A 121 -7.37 8.87 -3.56
C ALA A 121 -7.83 9.20 -4.99
N TYR A 122 -7.63 8.25 -5.89
CA TYR A 122 -8.00 8.35 -7.30
C TYR A 122 -8.82 7.12 -7.67
N ARG A 123 -9.87 7.30 -8.47
CA ARG A 123 -10.73 6.19 -8.90
C ARG A 123 -10.74 6.05 -10.41
N ALA A 124 -10.45 4.85 -10.90
CA ALA A 124 -10.56 4.49 -12.31
C ALA A 124 -11.44 3.24 -12.44
N ARG A 125 -12.69 3.42 -12.89
CA ARG A 125 -13.72 2.35 -12.87
C ARG A 125 -13.95 1.83 -11.45
N GLU A 126 -13.78 0.53 -11.20
CA GLU A 126 -13.82 -0.10 -9.86
C GLU A 126 -12.49 0.01 -9.10
N TRP A 127 -11.40 0.48 -9.72
CA TRP A 127 -10.09 0.49 -9.07
C TRP A 127 -9.88 1.77 -8.27
N LEU A 128 -9.41 1.61 -7.04
CA LEU A 128 -8.96 2.68 -6.18
C LEU A 128 -7.43 2.68 -6.10
N ARG A 129 -6.84 3.87 -6.18
CA ARG A 129 -5.44 4.12 -5.86
C ARG A 129 -5.34 5.17 -4.77
N ILE A 130 -4.70 4.83 -3.66
CA ILE A 130 -4.39 5.76 -2.57
C ILE A 130 -2.89 6.03 -2.59
N ARG A 131 -2.51 7.28 -2.84
CA ARG A 131 -1.11 7.75 -2.89
C ARG A 131 -0.82 8.66 -1.70
N CYS A 132 0.25 8.39 -0.98
CA CYS A 132 0.70 9.19 0.17
C CYS A 132 2.13 9.70 -0.11
N PRO A 133 2.30 10.77 -0.91
CA PRO A 133 3.60 11.16 -1.47
C PRO A 133 4.61 11.68 -0.44
N GLU A 134 4.12 12.30 0.64
CA GLU A 134 4.97 12.89 1.68
C GLU A 134 5.19 11.95 2.88
N LEU A 135 4.56 10.77 2.87
CA LEU A 135 4.69 9.80 3.95
C LEU A 135 6.00 9.03 3.81
N THR A 136 6.79 8.96 4.88
CA THR A 136 7.90 8.00 4.94
C THR A 136 7.31 6.59 5.02
N VAL A 137 7.59 5.77 4.00
CA VAL A 137 7.04 4.42 3.90
C VAL A 137 8.18 3.42 3.94
N SER A 138 8.13 2.52 4.92
CA SER A 138 9.10 1.44 5.10
C SER A 138 8.60 0.13 4.51
N ALA A 139 7.32 -0.17 4.68
CA ALA A 139 6.67 -1.37 4.18
C ALA A 139 5.16 -1.13 4.03
N ILE A 140 4.52 -1.96 3.22
CA ILE A 140 3.07 -2.01 3.07
C ILE A 140 2.65 -3.48 3.16
N SER A 141 1.63 -3.80 3.95
CA SER A 141 1.14 -5.16 4.17
C SER A 141 -0.38 -5.24 4.06
N LEU A 142 -0.89 -6.32 3.47
CA LEU A 142 -2.29 -6.70 3.57
C LEU A 142 -2.47 -7.54 4.84
N LEU A 143 -3.18 -7.01 5.83
CA LEU A 143 -3.43 -7.69 7.10
C LEU A 143 -4.60 -8.68 7.01
N GLY A 144 -5.56 -8.42 6.11
CA GLY A 144 -6.71 -9.29 5.91
C GLY A 144 -7.52 -8.93 4.68
N GLY A 145 -8.25 -9.91 4.15
CA GLY A 145 -9.06 -9.77 2.95
C GLY A 145 -8.49 -10.51 1.73
N LYS A 146 -9.07 -10.22 0.58
CA LYS A 146 -8.69 -10.78 -0.72
C LYS A 146 -7.41 -10.13 -1.26
N THR A 147 -6.45 -10.94 -1.70
CA THR A 147 -5.17 -10.47 -2.28
C THR A 147 -5.30 -10.17 -3.79
N GLU A 148 -6.37 -10.64 -4.42
CA GLU A 148 -6.56 -10.53 -5.86
C GLU A 148 -6.65 -9.07 -6.29
N GLY A 149 -5.77 -8.68 -7.21
CA GLY A 149 -5.70 -7.32 -7.75
C GLY A 149 -5.12 -6.29 -6.79
N VAL A 150 -4.57 -6.69 -5.64
CA VAL A 150 -3.87 -5.75 -4.75
C VAL A 150 -2.44 -5.53 -5.25
N ALA A 151 -2.03 -4.27 -5.38
CA ALA A 151 -0.67 -3.89 -5.74
C ALA A 151 -0.18 -2.78 -4.81
N PHE A 152 1.12 -2.83 -4.50
CA PHE A 152 1.80 -1.87 -3.65
C PHE A 152 2.96 -1.23 -4.42
N TRP A 153 3.22 0.04 -4.15
CA TRP A 153 4.39 0.74 -4.65
C TRP A 153 4.98 1.58 -3.52
N ILE A 154 6.30 1.56 -3.38
CA ILE A 154 7.03 2.45 -2.48
C ILE A 154 7.97 3.25 -3.38
N ASP A 155 7.86 4.58 -3.30
CA ASP A 155 8.67 5.45 -4.14
C ASP A 155 10.15 5.25 -3.79
N PRO A 156 11.04 5.04 -4.79
CA PRO A 156 12.45 4.82 -4.52
C PRO A 156 13.07 6.05 -3.85
N PRO A 157 14.07 5.87 -2.98
CA PRO A 157 14.73 6.99 -2.33
C PRO A 157 15.38 7.92 -3.37
N ARG A 158 15.26 9.24 -3.17
CA ARG A 158 15.75 10.26 -4.10
C ARG A 158 17.27 10.52 -3.98
N GLY A 159 17.95 9.85 -3.05
CA GLY A 159 19.38 9.94 -2.79
C GLY A 159 19.87 8.83 -1.86
N GLY A 160 21.20 8.65 -1.76
CA GLY A 160 21.82 7.47 -1.13
C GLY A 160 21.64 7.30 0.38
N SER A 161 21.12 8.31 1.08
CA SER A 161 20.95 8.30 2.55
C SER A 161 19.56 8.73 3.02
N GLU A 162 18.62 8.95 2.10
CA GLU A 162 17.24 9.32 2.45
C GLU A 162 16.35 8.09 2.57
N LEU A 163 15.48 8.08 3.58
CA LEU A 163 14.42 7.07 3.66
C LEU A 163 13.44 7.25 2.49
N PRO A 164 12.86 6.16 1.96
CA PRO A 164 11.81 6.24 0.95
C PRO A 164 10.67 7.17 1.41
N ARG A 165 10.28 8.09 0.54
CA ARG A 165 9.13 8.98 0.75
C ARG A 165 8.14 8.75 -0.36
N GLY A 166 6.94 8.38 0.00
CA GLY A 166 5.90 8.01 -0.94
C GLY A 166 5.56 6.53 -0.84
N GLY A 167 4.27 6.25 -0.74
CA GLY A 167 3.73 4.92 -0.95
C GLY A 167 2.41 5.00 -1.68
N GLU A 168 2.10 3.95 -2.43
CA GLU A 168 0.82 3.79 -3.11
C GLU A 168 0.28 2.38 -2.86
N VAL A 169 -1.04 2.33 -2.71
CA VAL A 169 -1.79 1.08 -2.69
C VAL A 169 -2.87 1.16 -3.76
N MET A 170 -3.02 0.08 -4.53
CA MET A 170 -4.04 -0.06 -5.55
C MET A 170 -4.80 -1.36 -5.38
N PHE A 171 -6.13 -1.31 -5.47
CA PHE A 171 -6.98 -2.49 -5.41
C PHE A 171 -8.33 -2.24 -6.09
N PRO A 172 -9.01 -3.29 -6.59
CA PRO A 172 -10.39 -3.18 -7.03
C PRO A 172 -11.34 -3.12 -5.82
N ILE A 173 -12.39 -2.29 -5.90
CA ILE A 173 -13.47 -2.21 -4.93
C ILE A 173 -14.67 -2.98 -5.49
N ARG A 174 -15.09 -4.06 -4.82
CA ARG A 174 -16.18 -4.93 -5.27
C ARG A 174 -17.12 -5.25 -4.12
N ARG A 175 -18.39 -5.49 -4.47
CA ARG A 175 -19.39 -5.92 -3.49
C ARG A 175 -18.95 -7.25 -2.83
N GLY A 176 -19.13 -7.33 -1.52
CA GLY A 176 -18.70 -8.44 -0.68
C GLY A 176 -17.22 -8.39 -0.27
N ASP A 177 -16.41 -7.51 -0.85
CA ASP A 177 -15.00 -7.39 -0.47
C ASP A 177 -14.83 -6.66 0.86
N ARG A 178 -13.80 -7.09 1.60
CA ARG A 178 -13.35 -6.50 2.86
C ARG A 178 -11.83 -6.63 2.94
N ARG A 179 -11.12 -5.51 3.08
CA ARG A 179 -9.66 -5.49 3.16
C ARG A 179 -9.18 -4.58 4.27
N VAL A 180 -8.08 -4.99 4.90
CA VAL A 180 -7.33 -4.18 5.85
C VAL A 180 -5.88 -4.15 5.41
N ILE A 181 -5.40 -2.98 5.02
CA ILE A 181 -4.05 -2.73 4.53
C ILE A 181 -3.35 -1.79 5.50
N GLN A 182 -2.10 -2.06 5.82
CA GLN A 182 -1.30 -1.25 6.72
C GLN A 182 -0.08 -0.71 5.99
N ILE A 183 0.13 0.59 6.09
CA ILE A 183 1.35 1.27 5.69
C ILE A 183 2.18 1.47 6.95
N LEU A 184 3.44 1.05 6.91
CA LEU A 184 4.39 1.13 8.03
C LEU A 184 5.41 2.23 7.76
N THR A 185 5.83 2.95 8.80
CA THR A 185 6.93 3.93 8.76
C THR A 185 8.05 3.50 9.72
N PHE A 186 9.19 4.17 9.63
CA PHE A 186 10.22 4.10 10.66
C PHE A 186 9.98 5.16 11.73
N GLY A 187 10.22 4.80 12.98
CA GLY A 187 10.26 5.75 14.08
C GLY A 187 10.95 5.18 15.32
N PRO A 188 11.07 5.99 16.38
CA PRO A 188 11.62 5.53 17.63
C PRO A 188 10.71 4.49 18.28
N GLY A 189 11.29 3.36 18.68
CA GLY A 189 10.61 2.31 19.42
C GLY A 189 11.58 1.55 20.32
N TYR A 190 11.11 0.42 20.85
CA TYR A 190 11.90 -0.41 21.78
C TYR A 190 13.24 -0.86 21.19
N ASP A 191 13.25 -1.20 19.90
CA ASP A 191 14.43 -1.69 19.18
C ASP A 191 15.33 -0.56 18.63
N GLY A 192 15.07 0.69 19.02
CA GLY A 192 15.84 1.87 18.60
C GLY A 192 15.13 2.76 17.58
N PRO A 193 15.86 3.66 16.90
CA PRO A 193 15.29 4.75 16.09
C PRO A 193 14.66 4.31 14.76
N PHE A 194 14.81 3.03 14.38
CA PHE A 194 14.29 2.46 13.12
C PHE A 194 13.28 1.33 13.38
N THR A 195 12.47 1.47 14.43
CA THR A 195 11.38 0.52 14.70
C THR A 195 10.27 0.72 13.66
N LEU A 196 9.72 -0.38 13.14
CA LEU A 196 8.56 -0.32 12.25
C LEU A 196 7.32 0.04 13.06
N LEU A 197 6.70 1.16 12.72
CA LEU A 197 5.49 1.66 13.37
C LEU A 197 4.34 1.75 12.36
N PRO A 198 3.10 1.46 12.76
CA PRO A 198 1.92 1.77 11.95
C PRO A 198 1.90 3.25 11.60
N ALA A 199 1.85 3.56 10.31
CA ALA A 199 1.70 4.93 9.82
C ALA A 199 0.25 5.22 9.45
N ILE A 200 -0.37 4.34 8.65
CA ILE A 200 -1.75 4.45 8.21
C ILE A 200 -2.34 3.03 8.12
N VAL A 201 -3.59 2.88 8.57
CA VAL A 201 -4.41 1.70 8.27
C VAL A 201 -5.51 2.11 7.30
N ILE A 202 -5.55 1.44 6.15
CA ILE A 202 -6.58 1.57 5.13
C ILE A 202 -7.55 0.39 5.31
N GLN A 203 -8.83 0.69 5.46
CA GLN A 203 -9.88 -0.31 5.52
C GLN A 203 -10.85 -0.08 4.36
N GLU A 204 -11.12 -1.13 3.61
CA GLU A 204 -12.17 -1.14 2.60
C GLU A 204 -13.19 -2.20 3.00
N GLN A 205 -14.47 -1.86 2.90
CA GLN A 205 -15.56 -2.80 3.02
C GLN A 205 -16.70 -2.41 2.10
N TRP A 206 -17.28 -3.39 1.42
CA TRP A 206 -18.53 -3.22 0.72
C TRP A 206 -19.47 -4.38 1.05
N LEU A 207 -20.44 -4.12 1.92
CA LEU A 207 -21.43 -5.13 2.30
C LEU A 207 -22.44 -5.36 1.16
N GLU A 208 -23.02 -6.55 1.10
CA GLU A 208 -23.95 -6.95 0.03
C GLU A 208 -25.20 -6.07 -0.04
N ASP A 209 -25.66 -5.59 1.11
CA ASP A 209 -26.84 -4.75 1.30
C ASP A 209 -26.56 -3.24 1.22
N GLU A 210 -25.29 -2.84 1.15
CA GLU A 210 -24.91 -1.43 1.11
C GLU A 210 -24.83 -0.90 -0.33
N PRO A 211 -25.37 0.30 -0.63
CA PRO A 211 -25.38 0.83 -1.99
C PRO A 211 -23.98 1.22 -2.49
N ALA A 212 -23.06 1.55 -1.57
CA ALA A 212 -21.73 2.03 -1.87
C ALA A 212 -20.67 1.44 -0.90
N PRO A 213 -19.40 1.36 -1.31
CA PRO A 213 -18.33 0.93 -0.43
C PRO A 213 -18.00 1.98 0.63
N THR A 214 -17.56 1.51 1.80
CA THR A 214 -16.93 2.34 2.82
C THR A 214 -15.42 2.15 2.74
N VAL A 215 -14.68 3.25 2.54
CA VAL A 215 -13.22 3.24 2.57
C VAL A 215 -12.73 4.26 3.58
N THR A 216 -11.91 3.81 4.53
CA THR A 216 -11.32 4.66 5.56
C THR A 216 -9.80 4.59 5.53
N ALA A 217 -9.13 5.69 5.82
CA ALA A 217 -7.69 5.74 6.03
C ALA A 217 -7.38 6.55 7.30
N SER A 218 -6.70 5.97 8.27
CA SER A 218 -6.43 6.60 9.56
C SER A 218 -5.12 6.17 10.19
#